data_AF-A0A0C4YND9-F1
#
_entry.id   AF-A0A0C4YND9-F1
#
_cell.length_a   1.000
_cell.length_b   1.000
_cell.length_c   1.000
_cell.angle_alpha   90.00
_cell.angle_beta   90.00
_cell.angle_gamma   90.00
#
_symmetry.space_group_name_H-M   'P 1'
#
loop_
_entity.id
_entity.type
_entity.pdbx_description
1 polymer ?
#
loop_
_entity_poly.entity_id
_entity_poly.type
_entity_poly.pdbx_seq_one_letter_code
_entity_poly.pdbx_strand_id
1 'polypeptide(L)'
;MPLLLGLLGDDDDAVRGEAALALAAIGDDEAVPPLASRLKRELSPDVRRRIVWALSFFTPGKVLPLLTGSFGDSDPHVRQQAVLALAEICVVSGLRDLLSALPKRREDVRQALEEAIEALESGAMPDEGGGSRRVGIGTVHYA
;
A
#
# COMPACT_ATOMS: atom_id res chain seq x y z
N MET A 1 -14.43 -12.86 8.92
CA MET A 1 -13.14 -13.02 8.22
C MET A 1 -13.20 -13.98 7.02
N PRO A 2 -13.71 -15.23 7.10
CA PRO A 2 -13.66 -16.18 5.98
C PRO A 2 -14.35 -15.72 4.69
N LEU A 3 -15.47 -15.00 4.81
CA LEU A 3 -16.19 -14.47 3.65
C LEU A 3 -15.35 -13.45 2.86
N LEU A 4 -14.70 -12.50 3.54
CA LEU A 4 -13.87 -11.47 2.90
C LEU A 4 -12.63 -12.08 2.22
N LEU A 5 -12.05 -13.13 2.81
CA LEU A 5 -10.96 -13.87 2.19
C LEU A 5 -11.41 -14.55 0.89
N GLY A 6 -12.66 -15.03 0.82
CA GLY A 6 -13.25 -15.55 -0.41
C GLY A 6 -13.43 -14.49 -1.48
N LEU A 7 -13.87 -13.28 -1.10
CA LEU A 7 -14.10 -12.15 -2.01
C LEU A 7 -12.81 -11.59 -2.63
N LEU A 8 -11.62 -11.90 -2.10
CA LEU A 8 -10.37 -11.60 -2.79
C LEU A 8 -10.25 -12.33 -4.14
N GLY A 9 -11.03 -13.39 -4.37
CA GLY A 9 -11.07 -14.15 -5.62
C GLY A 9 -12.31 -13.89 -6.48
N ASP A 10 -13.09 -12.85 -6.19
CA ASP A 10 -14.30 -12.52 -6.95
C ASP A 10 -14.00 -12.14 -8.41
N ASP A 11 -14.93 -12.38 -9.31
CA ASP A 11 -14.78 -12.05 -10.73
C ASP A 11 -14.77 -10.53 -10.96
N ASP A 12 -15.44 -9.77 -10.09
CA ASP A 12 -15.50 -8.30 -10.16
C ASP A 12 -14.29 -7.65 -9.47
N ASP A 13 -13.54 -6.85 -10.24
CA ASP A 13 -12.41 -6.06 -9.77
C ASP A 13 -12.76 -5.17 -8.57
N ALA A 14 -13.91 -4.51 -8.60
CA ALA A 14 -14.36 -3.64 -7.53
C ALA A 14 -14.55 -4.45 -6.24
N VAL A 15 -15.23 -5.61 -6.31
CA VAL A 15 -15.45 -6.48 -5.15
C VAL A 15 -14.13 -6.95 -4.54
N ARG A 16 -13.14 -7.32 -5.36
CA ARG A 16 -11.81 -7.71 -4.86
C ARG A 16 -11.08 -6.55 -4.18
N GLY A 17 -11.16 -5.36 -4.77
CA GLY A 17 -10.60 -4.14 -4.20
C GLY A 17 -11.23 -3.82 -2.85
N GLU A 18 -12.55 -3.82 -2.78
CA GLU A 18 -13.33 -3.61 -1.55
C GLU A 18 -13.00 -4.66 -0.48
N ALA A 19 -12.85 -5.93 -0.87
CA ALA A 19 -12.47 -6.99 0.06
C ALA A 19 -11.10 -6.74 0.70
N ALA A 20 -10.11 -6.26 -0.08
CA ALA A 20 -8.79 -5.94 0.45
C ALA A 20 -8.84 -4.80 1.48
N LEU A 21 -9.62 -3.76 1.19
CA LEU A 21 -9.78 -2.59 2.06
C LEU A 21 -10.57 -2.94 3.33
N ALA A 22 -11.60 -3.77 3.22
CA ALA A 22 -12.32 -4.31 4.37
C ALA A 22 -11.43 -5.15 5.29
N LEU A 23 -10.50 -5.95 4.72
CA LEU A 23 -9.53 -6.71 5.52
C LEU A 23 -8.54 -5.78 6.25
N ALA A 24 -8.09 -4.70 5.62
CA ALA A 24 -7.27 -3.68 6.29
C ALA A 24 -8.02 -2.99 7.44
N ALA A 25 -9.30 -2.70 7.26
CA ALA A 25 -10.13 -2.11 8.30
C ALA A 25 -10.32 -3.05 9.52
N ILE A 26 -10.27 -4.37 9.29
CA ILE A 26 -10.27 -5.36 10.38
C ILE A 26 -8.91 -5.39 11.10
N GLY A 27 -7.82 -5.27 10.35
CA GLY A 27 -6.45 -5.19 10.90
C GLY A 27 -5.92 -6.51 11.45
N ASP A 28 -6.52 -7.65 11.11
CA ASP A 28 -6.02 -8.96 11.50
C ASP A 28 -4.91 -9.41 10.54
N ASP A 29 -3.69 -9.53 11.07
CA ASP A 29 -2.51 -9.94 10.31
C ASP A 29 -2.65 -11.32 9.64
N GLU A 30 -3.62 -12.16 10.02
CA GLU A 30 -3.96 -13.38 9.29
C GLU A 30 -4.40 -13.10 7.83
N ALA A 31 -4.81 -11.87 7.52
CA ALA A 31 -5.14 -11.44 6.16
C ALA A 31 -3.90 -11.15 5.28
N VAL A 32 -2.71 -10.98 5.86
CA VAL A 32 -1.50 -10.61 5.10
C VAL A 32 -1.11 -11.69 4.07
N PRO A 33 -1.04 -13.00 4.39
CA PRO A 33 -0.70 -14.00 3.38
C PRO A 33 -1.72 -14.11 2.22
N PRO A 34 -3.05 -14.09 2.46
CA PRO A 34 -4.05 -13.98 1.40
C PRO A 34 -3.90 -12.73 0.52
N LEU A 35 -3.70 -11.55 1.12
CA LEU A 35 -3.47 -10.30 0.38
C LEU A 35 -2.20 -10.37 -0.48
N ALA A 36 -1.11 -10.88 0.08
CA ALA A 36 0.14 -11.10 -0.66
C ALA A 36 -0.05 -12.08 -1.82
N SER A 37 -0.79 -13.17 -1.58
CA SER A 37 -1.13 -14.12 -2.64
C SER A 37 -2.00 -13.48 -3.70
N ARG A 38 -2.95 -12.59 -3.34
CA ARG A 38 -3.80 -11.92 -4.31
C ARG A 38 -3.00 -10.93 -5.16
N LEU A 39 -2.18 -10.09 -4.53
CA LEU A 39 -1.32 -9.09 -5.18
C LEU A 39 -0.50 -9.70 -6.32
N LYS A 40 0.10 -10.87 -6.08
CA LYS A 40 0.95 -11.57 -7.07
C LYS A 40 0.23 -11.99 -8.36
N ARG A 41 -1.08 -12.22 -8.32
CA ARG A 41 -1.89 -12.70 -9.46
C ARG A 41 -2.97 -11.70 -9.89
N GLU A 42 -2.97 -10.50 -9.34
CA GLU A 42 -3.95 -9.48 -9.66
C GLU A 42 -3.56 -8.75 -10.95
N LEU A 43 -4.46 -8.75 -11.92
CA LEU A 43 -4.25 -8.15 -13.24
C LEU A 43 -4.61 -6.67 -13.23
N SER A 44 -5.60 -6.30 -12.43
CA SER A 44 -6.12 -4.94 -12.35
C SER A 44 -5.17 -4.03 -11.57
N PRO A 45 -4.59 -2.97 -12.18
CA PRO A 45 -3.72 -2.04 -11.47
C PRO A 45 -4.43 -1.33 -10.32
N ASP A 46 -5.72 -1.01 -10.47
CA ASP A 46 -6.49 -0.38 -9.38
C ASP A 46 -6.61 -1.31 -8.17
N VAL A 47 -6.91 -2.58 -8.38
CA VAL A 47 -6.98 -3.55 -7.29
C VAL A 47 -5.61 -3.79 -6.66
N ARG A 48 -4.52 -3.85 -7.46
CA ARG A 48 -3.16 -3.91 -6.90
C ARG A 48 -2.85 -2.70 -6.03
N ARG A 49 -3.21 -1.50 -6.48
CA ARG A 49 -3.05 -0.26 -5.71
C ARG A 49 -3.81 -0.33 -4.38
N ARG A 50 -5.06 -0.77 -4.40
CA ARG A 50 -5.88 -0.96 -3.18
C ARG A 50 -5.28 -2.00 -2.23
N ILE A 51 -4.75 -3.11 -2.74
CA ILE A 51 -4.06 -4.12 -1.92
C ILE A 51 -2.78 -3.53 -1.30
N VAL A 52 -1.99 -2.78 -2.07
CA VAL A 52 -0.75 -2.13 -1.58
C VAL A 52 -1.07 -1.11 -0.50
N TRP A 53 -2.11 -0.30 -0.66
CA TRP A 53 -2.59 0.61 0.38
C TRP A 53 -3.10 -0.15 1.60
N ALA A 54 -3.92 -1.19 1.41
CA ALA A 54 -4.43 -2.04 2.50
C ALA A 54 -3.29 -2.61 3.36
N LEU A 55 -2.16 -2.99 2.74
CA LEU A 55 -0.99 -3.49 3.44
C LEU A 55 -0.39 -2.49 4.45
N SER A 56 -0.59 -1.17 4.31
CA SER A 56 -0.08 -0.15 5.26
C SER A 56 -0.79 -0.13 6.62
N PHE A 57 -1.88 -0.90 6.77
CA PHE A 57 -2.67 -0.99 8.01
C PHE A 57 -2.28 -2.20 8.88
N PHE A 58 -1.39 -3.06 8.40
CA PHE A 58 -0.96 -4.26 9.11
C PHE A 58 0.40 -4.06 9.78
N THR A 59 0.84 -5.05 10.56
CA THR A 59 2.12 -4.99 11.26
C THR A 59 3.28 -4.76 10.28
N PRO A 60 4.06 -3.66 10.40
CA PRO A 60 5.09 -3.28 9.42
C PRO A 60 6.06 -4.41 9.06
N GLY A 61 6.54 -5.16 10.05
CA GLY A 61 7.49 -6.27 9.83
C GLY A 61 6.96 -7.39 8.92
N LYS A 62 5.63 -7.53 8.77
CA LYS A 62 5.01 -8.53 7.87
C LYS A 62 4.79 -8.02 6.45
N VAL A 63 4.71 -6.70 6.27
CA VAL A 63 4.32 -6.08 4.99
C VAL A 63 5.44 -5.35 4.27
N LEU A 64 6.52 -4.98 4.96
CA LEU A 64 7.68 -4.30 4.36
C LEU A 64 8.22 -5.02 3.10
N PRO A 65 8.40 -6.36 3.07
CA PRO A 65 8.84 -7.06 1.86
C PRO A 65 7.82 -6.99 0.71
N LEU A 66 6.53 -6.89 1.02
CA LEU A 66 5.47 -6.81 0.02
C LEU A 66 5.43 -5.40 -0.60
N LEU A 67 5.49 -4.36 0.23
CA LEU A 67 5.50 -2.97 -0.22
C LEU A 67 6.75 -2.65 -1.05
N THR A 68 7.94 -3.07 -0.59
CA THR A 68 9.18 -2.88 -1.36
C THR A 68 9.20 -3.71 -2.65
N GLY A 69 8.58 -4.90 -2.64
CA GLY A 69 8.37 -5.70 -3.85
C GLY A 69 7.52 -4.99 -4.91
N SER A 70 6.55 -4.17 -4.49
CA SER A 70 5.69 -3.39 -5.39
C SER A 70 6.42 -2.26 -6.14
N PHE A 71 7.68 -1.94 -5.82
CA PHE A 71 8.52 -1.09 -6.67
C PHE A 71 8.83 -1.72 -8.04
N GLY A 72 8.60 -3.02 -8.17
CA GLY A 72 8.71 -3.76 -9.42
C GLY A 72 7.42 -3.78 -10.26
N ASP A 73 6.31 -3.19 -9.79
CA ASP A 73 5.05 -3.23 -10.52
C ASP A 73 5.15 -2.54 -11.89
N SER A 74 4.43 -3.06 -12.88
CA SER A 74 4.39 -2.46 -14.22
C SER A 74 3.70 -1.09 -14.22
N ASP A 75 2.74 -0.90 -13.33
CA ASP A 75 1.94 0.31 -13.25
C ASP A 75 2.59 1.38 -12.34
N PRO A 76 2.84 2.60 -12.83
CA PRO A 76 3.47 3.67 -12.04
C PRO A 76 2.65 4.09 -10.81
N HIS A 77 1.32 4.05 -10.87
CA HIS A 77 0.47 4.41 -9.73
C HIS A 77 0.56 3.37 -8.61
N VAL A 78 0.74 2.08 -8.95
CA VAL A 78 1.00 1.04 -7.94
C VAL A 78 2.37 1.25 -7.28
N ARG A 79 3.39 1.61 -8.06
CA ARG A 79 4.72 1.92 -7.52
C ARG A 79 4.70 3.14 -6.59
N GLN A 80 4.00 4.20 -6.99
CA GLN A 80 3.80 5.39 -6.17
C GLN A 80 3.05 5.05 -4.86
N GLN A 81 1.99 4.26 -4.95
CA GLN A 81 1.23 3.83 -3.77
C GLN A 81 2.09 3.04 -2.79
N ALA A 82 3.03 2.23 -3.26
CA ALA A 82 3.96 1.51 -2.41
C ALA A 82 4.88 2.46 -1.62
N VAL A 83 5.32 3.55 -2.24
CA VAL A 83 6.10 4.59 -1.57
C VAL A 83 5.27 5.31 -0.52
N LEU A 84 4.02 5.69 -0.84
CA LEU A 84 3.12 6.32 0.12
C LEU A 84 2.84 5.40 1.32
N ALA A 85 2.54 4.12 1.07
CA ALA A 85 2.34 3.12 2.12
C ALA A 85 3.57 2.95 3.02
N LEU A 86 4.79 3.03 2.46
CA LEU A 86 6.02 3.01 3.23
C LEU A 86 6.23 4.30 4.03
N ALA A 87 5.91 5.46 3.46
CA ALA A 87 5.99 6.74 4.16
C ALA A 87 5.06 6.81 5.37
N GLU A 88 3.91 6.13 5.32
CA GLU A 88 2.98 6.01 6.45
C GLU A 88 3.52 5.15 7.61
N ILE A 89 4.30 4.11 7.32
CA ILE A 89 4.69 3.10 8.33
C ILE A 89 6.17 3.16 8.73
N CYS A 90 7.00 3.87 7.96
CA CYS A 90 8.44 4.00 8.20
C CYS A 90 8.80 5.39 8.74
N VAL A 91 9.87 5.43 9.51
CA VAL A 91 10.54 6.68 9.86
C VAL A 91 11.39 7.18 8.69
N VAL A 92 11.65 8.48 8.64
CA VAL A 92 12.41 9.15 7.56
C VAL A 92 13.77 8.49 7.31
N SER A 93 14.50 8.08 8.36
CA SER A 93 15.78 7.38 8.19
C SER A 93 15.64 6.06 7.43
N GLY A 94 14.58 5.30 7.68
CA GLY A 94 14.29 4.05 6.96
C GLY A 94 13.98 4.29 5.48
N LEU A 95 13.30 5.38 5.15
CA LEU A 95 13.05 5.77 3.75
C LEU A 95 14.34 6.19 3.04
N ARG A 96 15.23 6.93 3.73
CA ARG A 96 16.56 7.31 3.20
C ARG A 96 17.43 6.09 2.93
N ASP A 97 17.40 5.09 3.81
CA ASP A 97 18.11 3.83 3.62
C ASP A 97 17.60 3.09 2.38
N LEU A 98 16.26 3.02 2.20
CA LEU A 98 15.64 2.43 1.01
C LEU A 98 16.04 3.16 -0.27
N LEU A 99 15.97 4.50 -0.28
CA LEU A 99 16.36 5.32 -1.42
C LEU A 99 17.82 5.08 -1.83
N SER A 100 18.71 4.91 -0.85
CA SER A 100 20.14 4.65 -1.09
C SER A 100 20.41 3.25 -1.66
N ALA A 101 19.55 2.28 -1.34
CA ALA A 101 19.63 0.90 -1.81
C ALA A 101 18.98 0.68 -3.20
N LEU A 102 18.16 1.62 -3.69
CA LEU A 102 17.45 1.48 -4.96
C LEU A 102 18.40 1.57 -6.18
N PRO A 103 18.22 0.69 -7.19
CA PRO A 103 18.98 0.79 -8.42
C PRO A 103 18.57 2.03 -9.23
N LYS A 104 19.54 2.67 -9.90
CA LYS A 104 19.33 3.88 -10.74
C LYS A 104 18.26 3.74 -11.83
N ARG A 105 17.84 2.53 -12.20
CA ARG A 105 16.80 2.30 -13.24
C ARG A 105 15.36 2.50 -12.74
N ARG A 106 15.16 2.84 -11.47
CA ARG A 106 13.85 3.06 -10.83
C ARG A 106 13.66 4.53 -10.48
N GLU A 107 13.91 5.42 -11.44
CA GLU A 107 13.95 6.86 -11.19
C GLU A 107 12.63 7.42 -10.66
N ASP A 108 11.51 6.87 -11.12
CA ASP A 108 10.18 7.24 -10.65
C ASP A 108 9.93 6.87 -9.19
N VAL A 109 10.39 5.69 -8.74
CA VAL A 109 10.31 5.29 -7.32
C VAL A 109 11.27 6.11 -6.47
N ARG A 110 12.45 6.41 -6.99
CA ARG A 110 13.43 7.28 -6.32
C ARG A 110 12.86 8.68 -6.10
N GLN A 111 12.30 9.28 -7.15
CA GLN A 111 11.66 10.58 -7.08
C GLN A 111 10.52 10.58 -6.06
N ALA A 112 9.62 9.60 -6.11
CA ALA A 112 8.52 9.49 -5.15
C ALA A 112 9.02 9.36 -3.70
N LEU A 113 10.13 8.65 -3.46
CA LEU A 113 10.74 8.55 -2.14
C LEU A 113 11.36 9.87 -1.68
N GLU A 114 12.05 10.58 -2.58
CA GLU A 114 12.63 11.89 -2.30
C GLU A 114 11.53 12.90 -1.91
N GLU A 115 10.43 12.94 -2.69
CA GLU A 115 9.25 13.74 -2.41
C GLU A 115 8.60 13.37 -1.07
N ALA A 116 8.41 12.06 -0.79
CA ALA A 116 7.83 11.61 0.47
C ALA A 116 8.71 11.97 1.69
N ILE A 117 10.03 11.90 1.54
CA ILE A 117 10.98 12.29 2.59
C ILE A 117 10.89 13.79 2.87
N GLU A 118 10.92 14.63 1.82
CA GLU A 118 10.80 16.09 1.95
C GLU A 118 9.46 16.50 2.58
N ALA A 119 8.38 15.85 2.16
CA ALA A 119 7.04 16.03 2.70
C ALA A 119 7.03 15.74 4.21
N LEU A 120 7.53 14.58 4.64
CA LEU A 120 7.61 14.22 6.06
C LEU A 120 8.50 15.18 6.88
N GLU A 121 9.60 15.68 6.29
CA GLU A 121 10.50 16.62 6.95
C GLU A 121 9.91 18.04 7.06
N SER A 122 9.11 18.46 6.08
CA SER A 122 8.39 19.74 6.10
C SER A 122 7.10 19.70 6.93
N GLY A 123 6.68 18.52 7.38
CA GLY A 123 5.42 18.30 8.09
C GLY A 123 4.18 18.34 7.19
N ALA A 124 4.36 18.41 5.87
CA ALA A 124 3.29 18.26 4.89
C ALA A 124 3.24 16.78 4.49
N MET A 125 2.15 16.06 4.77
CA MET A 125 2.03 14.72 4.19
C MET A 125 1.92 14.84 2.66
N PRO A 126 2.56 13.95 1.89
CA PRO A 126 2.39 13.92 0.43
C PRO A 126 0.91 13.71 0.11
N ASP A 127 0.40 14.45 -0.90
CA ASP A 127 -1.02 14.49 -1.23
C ASP A 127 -1.59 13.08 -1.43
N GLU A 128 -2.41 12.65 -0.48
CA GLU A 128 -3.09 11.37 -0.51
C GLU A 128 -4.14 11.43 -1.61
N GLY A 129 -3.89 10.74 -2.72
CA GLY A 129 -4.92 10.39 -3.70
C GLY A 129 -5.97 9.44 -3.09
N GLY A 130 -6.80 9.97 -2.18
CA GLY A 130 -7.97 9.37 -1.55
C GLY A 130 -7.71 8.63 -0.23
N GLY A 131 -8.20 9.17 0.89
CA GLY A 131 -8.69 8.34 2.00
C GLY A 131 -8.18 8.57 3.43
N SER A 132 -8.04 9.82 3.87
CA SER A 132 -8.06 10.31 5.28
C SER A 132 -8.09 9.27 6.42
N ARG A 133 -7.04 9.20 7.25
CA ARG A 133 -7.05 8.47 8.54
C ARG A 133 -7.61 9.29 9.70
N ARG A 134 -8.61 8.72 10.40
CA ARG A 134 -8.70 8.73 11.88
C ARG A 134 -9.10 7.33 12.34
N VAL A 135 -8.18 6.56 12.92
CA VAL A 135 -8.56 5.31 13.59
C VAL A 135 -9.19 5.65 14.93
N GLY A 136 -10.52 5.65 14.94
CA GLY A 136 -11.37 5.80 16.10
C GLY A 136 -12.81 5.73 15.63
N ILE A 137 -13.32 4.50 15.43
CA ILE A 137 -14.72 4.18 15.13
C ILE A 137 -15.40 5.12 14.11
N GLY A 138 -15.24 4.78 12.82
CA GLY A 138 -16.10 5.24 11.74
C GLY A 138 -15.65 6.54 11.07
N THR A 139 -15.07 6.40 9.88
CA THR A 139 -15.67 6.86 8.62
C THR A 139 -14.90 6.24 7.46
N VAL A 140 -15.63 5.48 6.64
CA VAL A 140 -15.16 5.00 5.33
C VAL A 140 -15.69 6.00 4.32
N HIS A 141 -14.82 6.60 3.51
CA HIS A 141 -15.26 7.36 2.35
C HIS A 141 -14.59 6.79 1.10
N TYR A 142 -15.38 6.04 0.34
CA TYR A 142 -15.13 5.80 -1.08
C TYR A 142 -15.67 6.99 -1.87
N ALA A 143 -14.89 7.44 -2.86
CA ALA A 143 -15.41 8.28 -3.93
C ALA A 143 -16.39 7.48 -4.80
#